data_AF-A0A7C6QZV0-F1
#
_entry.id   AF-A0A7C6QZV0-F1
#
_cell.length_a   1.000
_cell.length_b   1.000
_cell.length_c   1.000
_cell.angle_alpha   90.00
_cell.angle_beta   90.00
_cell.angle_gamma   90.00
#
_symmetry.space_group_name_H-M   'P 1'
#
loop_
_entity.id
_entity.type
_entity.pdbx_description
1 polymer ?
#
loop_
_entity_poly.entity_id
_entity_poly.type
_entity_poly.pdbx_seq_one_letter_code
_entity_poly.pdbx_strand_id
1 'polypeptide(L)'
;MNKSRITPSFIAIGVGQGDAFFLDNASTTILIDGGRSTQGFPAQFQKVTERESVDILVCTHNDADHANGILGFLQSGLTCNEVWLPGSWTDRLEDILLHPSKFIEELIFNPPSACQ
;
A
#
# COMPACT_ATOMS: atom_id res chain seq x y z
N MET A 1 25.38 -5.23 24.71
CA MET A 1 23.97 -4.97 24.32
C MET A 1 23.44 -6.20 23.61
N ASN A 2 22.51 -6.93 24.23
CA ASN A 2 21.85 -8.07 23.59
C ASN A 2 20.89 -7.55 22.51
N LYS A 3 21.27 -7.64 21.24
CA LYS A 3 20.28 -7.55 20.16
C LYS A 3 19.48 -8.85 20.21
N SER A 4 18.28 -8.79 20.80
CA SER A 4 17.27 -9.82 20.57
C SER A 4 17.15 -9.98 19.06
N ARG A 5 17.46 -11.17 18.53
CA ARG A 5 17.31 -11.43 17.09
C ARG A 5 15.82 -11.44 16.81
N ILE A 6 15.31 -10.37 16.20
CA ILE A 6 13.95 -10.37 15.66
C ILE A 6 13.90 -11.46 14.58
N THR A 7 12.99 -12.41 14.74
CA THR A 7 12.75 -13.44 13.73
C THR A 7 12.01 -12.81 12.57
N PRO A 8 12.46 -13.02 11.32
CA PRO A 8 11.72 -12.57 10.16
C PRO A 8 10.27 -13.10 10.17
N SER A 9 9.32 -12.24 9.80
CA SER A 9 7.91 -12.58 9.70
C SER A 9 7.36 -12.17 8.34
N PHE A 10 6.49 -13.01 7.78
CA PHE A 10 5.75 -12.74 6.56
C PHE A 10 4.28 -13.07 6.82
N ILE A 11 3.42 -12.08 6.65
CA ILE A 11 2.01 -12.14 7.07
C ILE A 11 1.14 -11.81 5.86
N ALA A 12 0.17 -12.69 5.56
CA ALA A 12 -0.95 -12.34 4.70
C ALA A 12 -2.02 -11.64 5.55
N ILE A 13 -2.31 -10.37 5.24
CA ILE A 13 -3.29 -9.57 5.97
C ILE A 13 -4.67 -9.86 5.37
N GLY A 14 -5.62 -10.29 6.19
CA GLY A 14 -6.99 -10.52 5.74
C GLY A 14 -7.68 -9.20 5.37
N VAL A 15 -7.89 -8.97 4.06
CA VAL A 15 -8.51 -7.77 3.50
C VAL A 15 -9.86 -8.00 2.81
N GLY A 16 -10.32 -9.25 2.77
CA GLY A 16 -11.61 -9.65 2.21
C GLY A 16 -11.61 -9.74 0.67
N GLN A 17 -11.18 -8.68 -0.02
CA GLN A 17 -11.01 -8.67 -1.48
C GLN A 17 -9.64 -8.11 -1.86
N GLY A 18 -8.99 -8.78 -2.82
CA GLY A 18 -7.62 -8.56 -3.28
C GLY A 18 -6.60 -9.01 -2.24
N ASP A 19 -5.38 -8.47 -2.34
CA ASP A 19 -4.24 -8.92 -1.56
C ASP A 19 -3.66 -7.83 -0.66
N ALA A 20 -3.04 -8.28 0.43
CA ALA A 20 -2.16 -7.47 1.27
C ALA A 20 -1.17 -8.38 2.01
N PHE A 21 0.13 -8.09 1.90
CA PHE A 21 1.19 -8.85 2.55
C PHE A 21 2.14 -7.93 3.32
N PHE A 22 2.56 -8.35 4.49
CA PHE A 22 3.54 -7.63 5.29
C PHE A 22 4.77 -8.51 5.55
N LEU A 23 5.94 -7.98 5.25
CA LEU A 23 7.24 -8.59 5.54
C LEU A 23 7.98 -7.73 6.57
N ASP A 24 8.48 -8.35 7.62
CA ASP A 24 9.44 -7.75 8.55
C ASP A 24 10.63 -8.70 8.64
N ASN A 25 11.80 -8.28 8.16
CA ASN A 25 13.02 -9.08 8.23
C ASN A 25 14.00 -8.60 9.32
N ALA A 26 13.52 -7.87 10.32
CA ALA A 26 14.25 -7.17 11.38
C ALA A 26 14.99 -5.89 10.96
N SER A 27 15.43 -5.80 9.70
CA SER A 27 16.11 -4.61 9.16
C SER A 27 15.21 -3.73 8.28
N THR A 28 14.17 -4.32 7.72
CA THR A 28 13.30 -3.67 6.74
C THR A 28 11.89 -4.22 6.87
N THR A 29 10.94 -3.30 6.79
CA THR A 29 9.51 -3.56 6.77
C THR A 29 8.94 -3.22 5.41
N ILE A 30 8.20 -4.16 4.82
CA ILE A 30 7.62 -4.01 3.48
C ILE A 30 6.14 -4.34 3.58
N LEU A 31 5.30 -3.42 3.12
CA LEU A 31 3.89 -3.67 2.87
C LEU A 31 3.67 -3.78 1.36
N ILE A 32 3.02 -4.85 0.92
CA ILE A 32 2.64 -5.09 -0.47
C ILE A 32 1.12 -5.08 -0.55
N ASP A 33 0.55 -4.15 -1.30
CA ASP A 33 -0.88 -3.90 -1.47
C ASP A 33 -1.64 -3.61 -0.15
N GLY A 34 -2.92 -3.25 -0.27
CA GLY A 34 -3.77 -2.94 0.88
C GLY A 34 -5.19 -3.48 0.79
N GLY A 35 -5.51 -4.28 -0.22
CA GLY A 35 -6.87 -4.70 -0.45
C GLY A 35 -7.81 -3.57 -0.90
N ARG A 36 -9.11 -3.85 -0.93
CA ARG A 36 -10.16 -2.91 -1.38
C ARG A 36 -10.52 -1.77 -0.42
N SER A 37 -10.32 -1.95 0.88
CA SER A 37 -10.97 -1.10 1.89
C SER A 37 -10.11 0.09 2.31
N THR A 38 -10.42 1.29 1.81
CA THR A 38 -9.75 2.54 2.24
C THR A 38 -9.92 2.81 3.74
N GLN A 39 -11.12 2.61 4.28
CA GLN A 39 -11.39 2.94 5.69
C GLN A 39 -11.01 1.82 6.67
N GLY A 40 -11.13 0.57 6.25
CA GLY A 40 -10.89 -0.57 7.13
C GLY A 40 -9.43 -1.01 7.20
N PHE A 41 -8.68 -0.80 6.12
CA PHE A 41 -7.32 -1.32 6.03
C PHE A 41 -6.35 -0.74 7.07
N PRO A 42 -6.32 0.57 7.37
CA PRO A 42 -5.39 1.13 8.35
C PRO A 42 -5.46 0.46 9.73
N ALA A 43 -6.68 0.34 10.26
CA ALA A 43 -6.90 -0.30 11.56
C ALA A 43 -6.54 -1.79 11.52
N GLN A 44 -6.81 -2.48 10.41
CA GLN A 44 -6.47 -3.90 10.25
C GLN A 44 -4.95 -4.10 10.14
N PHE A 45 -4.24 -3.24 9.42
CA PHE A 45 -2.78 -3.24 9.34
C PHE A 45 -2.16 -3.08 10.72
N GLN A 46 -2.55 -2.05 11.47
CA GLN A 46 -2.03 -1.79 12.83
C GLN A 46 -2.33 -2.97 13.77
N LYS A 47 -3.55 -3.53 13.70
CA LYS A 47 -3.96 -4.67 14.52
C LYS A 47 -3.11 -5.91 14.27
N VAL A 48 -2.76 -6.19 13.02
CA VAL A 48 -2.04 -7.42 12.63
C VAL A 48 -0.54 -7.28 12.77
N THR A 49 0.00 -6.09 12.50
CA THR A 49 1.46 -5.87 12.42
C THR A 49 2.02 -5.14 13.62
N GLU A 50 1.18 -4.47 14.42
CA GLU A 50 1.58 -3.56 15.51
C GLU A 50 2.50 -2.42 15.04
N ARG A 51 2.41 -2.03 13.76
CA ARG A 51 3.22 -0.97 13.16
C ARG A 51 2.39 0.27 12.82
N GLU A 52 3.05 1.42 12.83
CA GLU A 52 2.52 2.71 12.33
C GLU A 52 3.23 3.20 11.06
N SER A 53 4.30 2.52 10.68
CA SER A 53 5.09 2.83 9.49
C SER A 53 5.67 1.59 8.85
N VAL A 54 6.05 1.72 7.58
CA VAL A 54 6.84 0.73 6.84
C VAL A 54 8.01 1.40 6.13
N ASP A 55 9.07 0.66 5.82
CA ASP A 55 10.17 1.22 5.02
C ASP A 55 9.74 1.34 3.56
N ILE A 56 9.11 0.29 3.03
CA ILE A 56 8.72 0.20 1.61
C ILE A 56 7.24 -0.14 1.52
N LEU A 57 6.51 0.68 0.76
CA LEU A 57 5.12 0.42 0.38
C LEU A 57 5.05 0.08 -1.12
N VAL A 58 4.66 -1.15 -1.45
CA VAL A 58 4.59 -1.65 -2.83
C VAL A 58 3.14 -1.69 -3.28
N CYS A 59 2.83 -1.06 -4.42
CA CYS A 59 1.57 -1.22 -5.14
C CYS A 59 1.82 -2.10 -6.37
N THR A 60 1.22 -3.28 -6.43
CA THR A 60 1.48 -4.23 -7.53
C THR A 60 0.81 -3.80 -8.84
N HIS A 61 -0.40 -3.24 -8.76
CA HIS A 61 -1.20 -2.72 -9.87
C HIS A 61 -2.35 -1.82 -9.33
N ASN A 62 -3.01 -1.08 -10.22
CA ASN A 62 -4.02 -0.08 -9.84
C ASN A 62 -5.44 -0.62 -9.63
N ASP A 63 -5.61 -1.94 -9.59
CA ASP A 63 -6.94 -2.50 -9.39
C ASP A 63 -7.45 -2.09 -8.01
N ALA A 64 -8.71 -1.67 -7.96
CA ALA A 64 -9.28 -1.02 -6.77
C ALA A 64 -9.26 -1.95 -5.55
N ASP A 65 -9.26 -3.26 -5.76
CA ASP A 65 -9.13 -4.26 -4.70
C ASP A 65 -7.69 -4.52 -4.26
N HIS A 66 -6.69 -3.83 -4.80
CA HIS A 66 -5.31 -3.84 -4.31
C HIS A 66 -4.87 -2.44 -3.81
N ALA A 67 -5.22 -1.39 -4.56
CA ALA A 67 -4.70 -0.04 -4.33
C ALA A 67 -5.49 0.79 -3.29
N ASN A 68 -6.79 0.55 -3.09
CA ASN A 68 -7.60 1.41 -2.22
C ASN A 68 -7.19 1.37 -0.75
N GLY A 69 -6.73 0.22 -0.26
CA GLY A 69 -6.19 0.12 1.09
C GLY A 69 -4.87 0.87 1.27
N ILE A 70 -4.04 0.95 0.22
CA ILE A 70 -2.84 1.81 0.22
C ILE A 70 -3.24 3.29 0.35
N LEU A 71 -4.25 3.73 -0.40
CA LEU A 71 -4.78 5.09 -0.25
C LEU A 71 -5.26 5.34 1.18
N GLY A 72 -5.97 4.37 1.75
CA GLY A 72 -6.41 4.40 3.15
C GLY A 72 -5.27 4.55 4.14
N PHE A 73 -4.22 3.74 3.97
CA PHE A 73 -3.00 3.77 4.78
C PHE A 73 -2.36 5.16 4.78
N LEU A 74 -2.18 5.76 3.60
CA LEU A 74 -1.56 7.08 3.46
C LEU A 74 -2.46 8.20 4.02
N GLN A 75 -3.78 8.10 3.82
CA GLN A 75 -4.74 9.09 4.32
C GLN A 75 -4.93 9.06 5.83
N SER A 76 -4.71 7.91 6.48
CA SER A 76 -4.86 7.76 7.93
C SER A 76 -3.66 8.26 8.74
N GLY A 77 -2.62 8.78 8.09
CA GLY A 77 -1.41 9.26 8.74
C GLY A 77 -0.38 8.17 9.06
N LEU A 78 -0.57 6.94 8.55
CA LEU A 78 0.50 5.93 8.55
C LEU A 78 1.56 6.35 7.54
N THR A 79 2.82 6.01 7.82
CA THR A 79 3.95 6.56 7.06
C THR A 79 4.76 5.48 6.34
N CYS A 80 5.38 5.85 5.23
CA CYS A 80 6.36 5.02 4.54
C CYS A 80 7.56 5.85 4.08
N ASN A 81 8.74 5.24 4.01
CA ASN A 81 9.93 5.92 3.49
C ASN A 81 9.95 5.94 1.96
N GLU A 82 9.52 4.85 1.33
CA GLU A 82 9.47 4.69 -0.12
C GLU A 82 8.11 4.13 -0.57
N VAL A 83 7.67 4.55 -1.76
CA VAL A 83 6.53 3.96 -2.47
C VAL A 83 7.02 3.40 -3.79
N TRP A 84 6.82 2.11 -4.01
CA TRP A 84 7.17 1.39 -5.24
C TRP A 84 5.90 1.15 -6.04
N LEU A 85 5.82 1.79 -7.20
CA LEU A 85 4.68 1.73 -8.11
C LEU A 85 5.03 0.88 -9.33
N PRO A 86 4.04 0.28 -10.02
CA PRO A 86 4.31 -0.46 -11.24
C PRO A 86 4.80 0.49 -12.34
N GLY A 87 5.74 0.04 -13.18
CA GLY A 87 6.28 0.87 -14.27
C GLY A 87 5.22 1.33 -15.29
N SER A 88 4.06 0.66 -15.37
CA SER A 88 2.92 1.13 -16.16
C SER A 88 2.30 2.43 -15.63
N TRP A 89 2.62 2.84 -14.40
CA TRP A 89 2.23 4.15 -13.87
C TRP A 89 3.16 5.27 -14.33
N THR A 90 4.30 4.95 -14.95
CA THR A 90 5.24 5.96 -15.45
C THR A 90 4.61 6.88 -16.49
N ASP A 91 3.67 6.38 -17.29
CA ASP A 91 2.93 7.19 -18.29
C ASP A 91 1.92 8.17 -17.66
N ARG A 92 1.60 8.01 -16.37
CA ARG A 92 0.72 8.89 -15.58
C ARG A 92 1.47 9.68 -14.51
N LEU A 93 2.78 9.47 -14.37
CA LEU A 93 3.58 10.07 -13.31
C LEU A 93 3.67 11.60 -13.44
N GLU A 94 3.68 12.13 -14.66
CA GLU A 94 3.60 13.58 -14.88
C GLU A 94 2.27 14.17 -14.37
N ASP A 95 1.14 13.50 -14.60
CA ASP A 95 -0.17 13.93 -14.09
C ASP A 95 -0.24 13.86 -12.56
N ILE A 96 0.39 12.85 -11.94
CA ILE A 96 0.50 12.71 -10.47
C ILE A 96 1.29 13.86 -9.86
N LEU A 97 2.45 14.20 -10.46
CA LEU A 97 3.36 15.21 -9.93
C LEU A 97 2.86 16.64 -10.18
N LEU A 98 2.19 16.88 -11.31
CA LEU A 98 1.73 18.21 -11.72
C LEU A 98 0.29 18.51 -11.26
N HIS A 99 -0.57 17.49 -11.17
CA HIS A 99 -2.00 17.63 -10.87
C HIS A 99 -2.54 16.54 -9.92
N PRO A 100 -2.00 16.43 -8.68
CA PRO A 100 -2.32 15.34 -7.76
C PRO A 100 -3.83 15.21 -7.47
N SER A 101 -4.57 16.32 -7.36
CA SER A 101 -6.02 16.30 -7.14
C SER A 101 -6.80 15.72 -8.32
N LYS A 102 -6.38 16.04 -9.55
CA LYS A 102 -7.05 15.59 -10.79
C LYS A 102 -6.78 14.10 -11.04
N PHE A 103 -5.58 13.65 -10.75
CA PHE A 103 -5.23 12.22 -10.79
C PHE A 103 -6.07 11.41 -9.80
N ILE A 104 -6.21 11.90 -8.56
CA ILE A 104 -7.05 11.25 -7.54
C ILE A 104 -8.53 11.22 -7.97
N GLU A 105 -9.04 12.28 -8.60
CA GLU A 105 -10.38 12.26 -9.19
C GLU A 105 -10.51 11.23 -10.32
N GLU A 106 -9.55 11.14 -11.24
CA GLU A 106 -9.57 10.15 -12.32
C GLU A 106 -9.56 8.71 -11.78
N LEU A 107 -8.78 8.43 -10.72
CA LEU A 107 -8.79 7.12 -10.06
C LEU A 107 -10.15 6.75 -9.46
N ILE A 108 -10.82 7.71 -8.82
CA ILE A 108 -12.07 7.47 -8.08
C ILE A 108 -13.25 7.32 -9.04
N PHE A 109 -13.28 8.14 -10.10
CA PHE A 109 -14.45 8.25 -10.97
C PHE A 109 -14.32 7.51 -12.30
N ASN A 110 -13.11 7.14 -12.72
CA ASN A 110 -12.88 6.40 -13.95
C ASN A 110 -11.68 5.47 -13.79
N PRO A 111 -11.81 4.39 -12.98
CA PRO A 111 -10.74 3.42 -12.85
C PRO A 111 -10.35 2.95 -14.27
N PRO A 112 -9.04 2.88 -14.58
CA PRO A 112 -8.62 2.39 -15.88
C PRO A 112 -9.31 1.04 -16.09
N SER A 113 -10.09 0.95 -17.17
CA SER A 113 -10.61 -0.34 -17.59
C SER A 113 -9.39 -1.20 -17.86
N ALA A 114 -9.14 -2.17 -16.97
CA ALA A 114 -8.20 -3.22 -17.23
C ALA A 114 -8.54 -3.80 -18.61
N CYS A 115 -7.53 -3.80 -19.49
CA CYS A 115 -7.40 -4.58 -20.72
C CYS A 115 -8.71 -4.95 -21.46
N GLN A 116 -8.88 -4.40 -22.67
CA GLN A 116 -9.38 -5.22 -23.77
C GLN A 116 -8.31 -6.25 -24.17
#